data_AF-A0A539EHH4-F1
#
_entry.id   AF-A0A539EHH4-F1
#
_cell.length_a   1.000
_cell.length_b   1.000
_cell.length_c   1.000
_cell.angle_alpha   90.00
_cell.angle_beta   90.00
_cell.angle_gamma   90.00
#
_symmetry.space_group_name_H-M   'P 1'
#
loop_
_entity.id
_entity.type
_entity.pdbx_description
1 polymer ?
#
loop_
_entity_poly.entity_id
_entity_poly.type
_entity_poly.pdbx_seq_one_letter_code
_entity_poly.pdbx_strand_id
1 'polypeptide(L)' 'MALLEQLPRSASAVAMEKSEMLLLYRSKLDEILHYHPRIGVAVMRHLARLLSARLRRVSDQVTTAGTSFAR' A
#
# COMPACT_ATOMS: atom_id res chain seq x y z
N MET A 1 -3.95 -0.77 4.83
CA MET A 1 -3.56 0.35 3.93
C MET A 1 -4.53 1.52 4.11
N ALA A 2 -4.16 2.50 4.97
CA ALA A 2 -5.07 3.53 5.49
C ALA A 2 -5.85 4.33 4.43
N LEU A 3 -5.23 4.62 3.27
CA LEU A 3 -5.88 5.35 2.19
C LEU A 3 -7.14 4.64 1.64
N LEU A 4 -7.13 3.30 1.58
CA LEU A 4 -8.23 2.51 1.02
C LEU A 4 -9.21 2.00 2.08
N GLU A 5 -8.71 1.65 3.26
CA GLU A 5 -9.46 0.87 4.26
C GLU A 5 -10.12 1.71 5.36
N GLN A 6 -9.90 3.04 5.38
CA GLN A 6 -10.37 3.93 6.46
C GLN A 6 -9.94 3.50 7.88
N LEU A 7 -8.90 2.67 7.97
CA LEU A 7 -8.28 2.26 9.23
C LEU A 7 -7.06 3.15 9.56
N PRO A 8 -6.68 3.28 10.84
CA PRO A 8 -5.43 3.94 11.22
C PRO A 8 -4.22 3.37 10.50
N ARG A 9 -3.12 4.15 10.41
CA ARG A 9 -1.86 3.65 9.84
C ARG A 9 -1.37 2.45 10.66
N SER A 10 -1.06 1.36 9.97
CA SER A 10 -0.55 0.14 10.58
C SER A 10 0.92 0.23 11.02
N ALA A 11 1.66 1.24 10.55
CA ALA A 11 3.07 1.43 10.87
C ALA A 11 3.52 2.88 10.67
N SER A 12 4.55 3.29 11.40
CA SER A 12 5.26 4.55 11.18
C SER A 12 6.12 4.50 9.90
N ALA A 13 6.47 5.68 9.39
CA ALA A 13 7.30 5.85 8.20
C ALA A 13 8.14 7.10 8.48
N VAL A 14 9.46 6.95 8.39
CA VAL A 14 10.44 7.98 8.76
C VAL A 14 11.34 8.18 7.55
N ALA A 15 11.59 9.43 7.17
CA ALA A 15 12.54 9.75 6.12
C ALA A 15 13.96 9.54 6.67
N MET A 16 14.73 8.65 6.03
CA MET A 16 16.11 8.36 6.43
C MET A 16 17.12 9.35 5.82
N GLU A 17 16.66 10.15 4.86
CA GLU A 17 17.44 11.14 4.14
C GLU A 17 16.53 12.31 3.74
N LYS A 18 17.10 13.35 3.13
CA LYS A 18 16.32 14.47 2.61
C LYS A 18 15.39 13.95 1.51
N SER A 19 14.09 13.97 1.76
CA SER A 19 13.08 13.44 0.85
C SER A 19 12.01 14.49 0.53
N GLU A 20 11.51 14.45 -0.70
CA GLU A 20 10.31 15.18 -1.11
C GLU A 20 9.15 14.20 -1.21
N MET A 21 7.98 14.61 -0.73
CA MET A 21 6.80 13.76 -0.68
C MET A 21 5.65 14.39 -1.45
N LEU A 22 5.02 13.59 -2.31
CA LEU A 22 3.76 13.93 -2.94
C LEU A 22 2.62 13.38 -2.10
N LEU A 23 1.64 14.23 -1.79
CA LEU A 23 0.51 13.88 -0.94
C LEU A 23 -0.75 13.72 -1.78
N LEU A 24 -1.33 12.51 -1.73
CA LEU A 24 -2.66 12.24 -2.27
C LEU A 24 -3.64 12.02 -1.12
N TYR A 25 -4.55 12.98 -0.94
CA TYR A 25 -5.63 12.85 0.03
C TYR A 25 -6.70 11.88 -0.47
N ARG A 26 -7.39 11.22 0.48
CA ARG A 26 -8.49 10.30 0.18
C ARG A 26 -9.61 11.00 -0.60
N SER A 27 -10.00 12.21 -0.21
CA SER A 27 -11.01 12.99 -0.93
C SER A 27 -10.64 13.22 -2.40
N LYS A 28 -9.35 13.47 -2.69
CA LYS A 28 -8.87 13.62 -4.06
C LYS A 28 -8.83 12.30 -4.83
N LEU A 29 -8.52 11.19 -4.15
CA LEU A 29 -8.69 9.87 -4.76
C LEU A 29 -10.16 9.61 -5.10
N ASP A 30 -11.08 9.88 -4.17
CA ASP A 30 -12.52 9.71 -4.37
C ASP A 30 -13.03 10.57 -5.55
N GLU A 31 -12.57 11.82 -5.65
CA GLU A 31 -12.84 12.70 -6.80
C GLU A 31 -12.32 12.09 -8.11
N ILE A 32 -11.09 11.55 -8.15
CA ILE A 32 -10.53 10.91 -9.35
C ILE A 32 -11.36 9.68 -9.74
N LEU A 33 -11.76 8.86 -8.78
CA LEU A 33 -12.57 7.67 -9.04
C LEU A 33 -13.93 8.04 -9.62
N HIS A 34 -14.53 9.13 -9.15
CA HIS A 34 -15.85 9.57 -9.58
C HIS A 34 -15.83 10.35 -10.90
N TYR A 35 -15.00 11.39 -11.01
CA TYR A 35 -14.98 12.31 -12.16
C TYR A 35 -14.03 11.87 -13.27
N HIS A 36 -13.04 11.03 -12.98
CA HIS A 36 -12.03 10.57 -13.95
C HIS A 36 -11.85 9.04 -13.93
N PRO A 37 -12.91 8.25 -14.18
CA PRO A 37 -12.93 6.81 -13.94
C PRO A 37 -11.84 6.03 -14.70
N ARG A 38 -11.45 6.48 -15.90
CA ARG A 38 -10.34 5.87 -16.66
C ARG A 38 -9.00 5.95 -15.91
N ILE A 39 -8.73 7.09 -15.29
CA ILE A 39 -7.56 7.31 -14.44
C ILE A 39 -7.73 6.51 -13.15
N GLY A 40 -8.91 6.57 -12.55
CA GLY A 40 -9.27 5.80 -11.36
C GLY A 40 -8.95 4.30 -11.49
N VAL A 41 -9.37 3.67 -12.59
CA VAL A 41 -9.09 2.26 -12.87
C VAL A 41 -7.58 2.00 -12.97
N ALA A 42 -6.81 2.90 -13.60
CA ALA A 42 -5.36 2.76 -13.70
C ALA A 42 -4.69 2.82 -12.32
N VAL A 43 -5.08 3.79 -11.49
CA VAL A 43 -4.59 3.94 -10.11
C VAL A 43 -4.93 2.72 -9.26
N MET A 44 -6.20 2.31 -9.25
CA MET A 44 -6.67 1.16 -8.45
C MET A 44 -6.01 -0.15 -8.87
N ARG A 45 -5.80 -0.36 -10.18
CA ARG A 45 -5.06 -1.53 -10.68
C ARG A 45 -3.62 -1.57 -10.16
N HIS A 46 -2.95 -0.42 -10.10
CA HIS A 46 -1.58 -0.35 -9.56
C HIS A 46 -1.56 -0.59 -8.05
N LEU A 47 -2.50 -0.01 -7.30
CA LEU A 47 -2.64 -0.25 -5.86
C LEU A 47 -2.92 -1.73 -5.55
N ALA A 48 -3.81 -2.38 -6.31
CA ALA A 48 -4.11 -3.80 -6.16
C ALA A 48 -2.86 -4.67 -6.39
N ARG A 49 -2.11 -4.42 -7.47
CA ARG A 49 -0.85 -5.14 -7.75
C ARG A 49 0.20 -4.93 -6.65
N LEU A 50 0.34 -3.69 -6.17
CA LEU A 50 1.26 -3.36 -5.08
C LEU A 50 0.91 -4.12 -3.79
N LEU A 51 -0.37 -4.15 -3.44
CA LEU A 51 -0.87 -4.92 -2.29
C LEU A 51 -0.59 -6.41 -2.46
N SER A 52 -0.94 -7.02 -3.59
CA SER A 52 -0.67 -8.44 -3.84
C SER A 52 0.82 -8.78 -3.76
N ALA A 53 1.69 -7.91 -4.28
CA ALA A 53 3.14 -8.11 -4.20
C ALA A 53 3.70 -7.97 -2.78
N ARG A 54 3.12 -7.08 -1.95
CA ARG A 54 3.50 -6.96 -0.53
C ARG A 54 3.01 -8.15 0.27
N LEU A 55 1.78 -8.61 0.03
CA LEU A 55 1.22 -9.80 0.69
C LEU A 55 2.08 -11.04 0.42
N ARG A 56 2.44 -11.32 -0.85
CA ARG A 56 3.33 -12.44 -1.17
C ARG A 56 4.67 -12.36 -0.43
N ARG A 57 5.32 -11.20 -0.42
CA ARG A 57 6.57 -11.01 0.32
C ARG A 57 6.43 -11.28 1.81
N VAL A 58 5.35 -10.81 2.44
CA VAL A 58 5.11 -11.06 3.86
C VAL A 58 4.83 -12.55 4.10
N SER A 59 4.03 -13.19 3.24
CA SER A 59 3.79 -14.64 3.31
C SER A 59 5.10 -15.44 3.23
N ASP A 60 5.97 -15.12 2.27
CA ASP A 60 7.27 -15.79 2.10
C ASP A 60 8.19 -15.60 3.33
N GLN A 61 8.20 -14.39 3.91
CA GLN A 61 8.94 -14.08 5.13
C GLN A 61 8.43 -14.86 6.34
N VAL A 62 7.11 -14.95 6.52
CA VAL A 62 6.48 -15.71 7.61
C VAL A 62 6.79 -17.19 7.48
N THR A 63 6.70 -17.76 6.26
CA THR A 63 7.06 -19.16 6.02
C THR A 63 8.53 -19.44 6.33
N THR A 64 9.44 -18.55 5.89
CA THR A 64 10.88 -18.70 6.14
C THR A 64 11.22 -18.58 7.62
N ALA A 65 10.63 -17.61 8.32
CA ALA A 65 10.80 -17.45 9.77
C ALA A 65 10.31 -18.70 10.53
N GLY A 66 9.16 -19.27 10.14
CA GLY A 66 8.64 -20.52 10.73
C GLY A 66 9.58 -21.71 10.55
N THR A 67 10.28 -21.82 9.42
CA THR A 67 11.27 -22.88 9.22
C THR A 67 12.57 -22.69 10.00
N SER A 68 12.92 -21.46 10.38
CA SER A 68 14.12 -21.16 11.18
C SER A 68 13.98 -21.54 12.65
N PHE A 69 12.76 -21.63 13.18
CA PHE A 69 12.51 -22.04 14.57
C PHE A 69 12.32 -23.57 14.73
N ALA A 70 12.29 -24.32 13.63
CA ALA A 70 12.13 -25.78 13.64
C ALA A 70 13.48 -26.55 13.51
N ARG A 71 14.61 -25.86 13.64
CA ARG A 71 15.97 -26.41 13.75
C ARG A 71 16.60 -25.96 15.05
#